data_AF-A0A2M7ILZ9-F1
#
_entry.id   AF-A0A2M7ILZ9-F1
#
_cell.length_a   1.000
_cell.length_b   1.000
_cell.length_c   1.000
_cell.angle_alpha   90.00
_cell.angle_beta   90.00
_cell.angle_gamma   90.00
#
_symmetry.space_group_name_H-M   'P 1'
#
loop_
_entity.id
_entity.type
_entity.pdbx_description
1 polymer ?
#
loop_
_entity_poly.entity_id
_entity_poly.type
_entity_poly.pdbx_seq_one_letter_code
_entity_poly.pdbx_strand_id
1 'polypeptide(L)'
;MAIKNKKVFIILLIAAALVLMQKFGFDLLTKNKSAGGQMESTSQGEDNLKVIFFDVGQGDAIFIETPEKKQILIDGGDSSLILDKLTKQMKFDDRLIDVIVLTHPHADHVTGLVEVLKRYQVGEVWLTGVIHTSSIYLEFLNLIKEKQIPTKIIFACGKENIKGCHDIIALETGLQFKILYPLENLSQKRLD
;
A
#
# COMPACT_ATOMS: atom_id res chain seq x y z
N MET A 1 -18.47 77.69 35.65
CA MET A 1 -18.22 76.66 36.68
C MET A 1 -18.89 75.37 36.23
N ALA A 2 -18.16 74.60 35.46
CA ALA A 2 -18.60 73.37 34.79
C ALA A 2 -17.92 72.17 35.47
N ILE A 3 -18.38 70.97 35.10
CA ILE A 3 -17.96 69.63 35.55
C ILE A 3 -18.88 69.06 36.63
N LYS A 4 -19.98 68.45 36.17
CA LYS A 4 -20.54 67.20 36.71
C LYS A 4 -21.38 66.57 35.59
N ASN A 5 -21.22 65.27 35.38
CA ASN A 5 -22.04 64.37 34.53
C ASN A 5 -21.47 63.85 33.19
N LYS A 6 -20.14 63.84 32.99
CA LYS A 6 -19.55 63.03 31.89
C LYS A 6 -19.65 61.51 32.11
N LYS A 7 -19.74 61.05 33.38
CA LYS A 7 -19.80 59.61 33.70
C LYS A 7 -21.14 58.96 33.36
N VAL A 8 -22.27 59.69 33.45
CA VAL A 8 -23.61 59.15 33.15
C VAL A 8 -23.80 58.95 31.65
N PHE A 9 -23.24 59.83 30.81
CA PHE A 9 -23.33 59.73 29.35
C PHE A 9 -22.55 58.55 28.77
N ILE A 10 -21.40 58.20 29.37
CA ILE A 10 -20.57 57.07 28.94
C ILE A 10 -21.24 55.72 29.27
N ILE A 11 -21.91 55.61 30.41
CA ILE A 11 -22.63 54.38 30.80
C ILE A 11 -23.82 54.12 29.87
N LEU A 12 -24.55 55.17 29.45
CA LEU A 12 -25.64 55.07 28.48
C LEU A 12 -25.18 54.60 27.10
N LEU A 13 -24.00 55.04 26.63
CA LEU A 13 -23.45 54.62 25.34
C LEU A 13 -23.00 53.15 25.33
N ILE A 14 -22.45 52.64 26.44
CA ILE A 14 -22.02 51.24 26.54
C ILE A 14 -23.23 50.29 26.60
N ALA A 15 -24.29 50.68 27.32
CA ALA A 15 -25.53 49.89 27.38
C ALA A 15 -26.25 49.83 26.01
N ALA A 16 -26.27 50.93 25.26
CA ALA A 16 -26.84 50.95 23.90
C ALA A 16 -26.04 50.08 22.92
N ALA A 17 -24.70 50.07 23.01
CA ALA A 17 -23.83 49.25 22.17
C ALA A 17 -23.99 47.73 22.44
N LEU A 18 -24.21 47.33 23.69
CA LEU A 18 -24.46 45.94 24.06
C LEU A 18 -25.82 45.42 23.55
N VAL A 19 -26.87 46.25 23.62
CA VAL A 19 -28.21 45.90 23.08
C VAL A 19 -28.20 45.86 21.55
N LEU A 20 -27.39 46.70 20.90
CA LEU A 20 -27.17 46.65 19.44
C LEU A 20 -26.40 45.38 19.01
N MET A 21 -25.40 44.94 19.78
CA MET A 21 -24.66 43.71 19.47
C MET A 21 -25.49 42.43 19.66
N GLN A 22 -26.45 42.40 20.59
CA GLN A 22 -27.35 41.25 20.74
C GLN A 22 -28.38 41.16 19.61
N LYS A 23 -28.83 42.29 19.05
CA LYS A 23 -29.73 42.31 17.87
C LYS A 23 -29.01 42.02 16.56
N PHE A 24 -27.75 42.45 16.39
CA PHE A 24 -26.95 42.17 15.19
C PHE A 24 -26.30 40.78 15.18
N GLY A 25 -25.96 40.22 16.35
CA GLY A 25 -25.30 38.91 16.46
C GLY A 25 -26.22 37.69 16.25
N PHE A 26 -27.54 37.86 16.36
CA PHE A 26 -28.50 36.76 16.22
C PHE A 26 -29.04 36.62 14.78
N ASP A 27 -29.11 37.70 14.01
CA ASP A 27 -29.60 37.68 12.62
C ASP A 27 -28.55 37.24 11.58
N LEU A 28 -27.27 37.15 11.96
CA LEU A 28 -26.20 36.63 11.09
C LEU A 28 -25.96 35.11 11.21
N LEU A 29 -26.66 34.43 12.13
CA LEU A 29 -26.49 32.99 12.39
C LEU A 29 -27.63 32.10 11.90
N THR A 30 -28.67 32.64 11.23
CA THR A 30 -29.83 31.83 10.78
C THR A 30 -30.24 32.00 9.32
N LYS A 31 -29.50 32.77 8.51
CA LYS A 31 -29.83 32.99 7.09
C LYS A 31 -28.77 32.44 6.13
N ASN A 32 -28.67 31.11 6.06
CA ASN A 32 -28.63 30.38 4.78
C ASN A 32 -28.60 28.87 5.03
N LYS A 33 -29.79 28.28 5.02
CA LYS A 33 -29.98 26.86 4.73
C LYS A 33 -30.63 26.76 3.35
N SER A 34 -29.96 26.02 2.46
CA SER A 34 -30.44 25.42 1.22
C SER A 34 -30.46 26.27 -0.06
N ALA A 35 -29.35 26.21 -0.79
CA ALA A 35 -29.36 25.84 -2.21
C ALA A 35 -28.20 24.86 -2.44
N GLY A 36 -28.50 23.72 -3.07
CA GLY A 36 -27.67 22.51 -3.07
C GLY A 36 -26.24 22.71 -3.57
N GLY A 37 -25.31 22.28 -2.74
CA GLY A 37 -23.98 21.84 -3.13
C GLY A 37 -23.64 20.72 -2.16
N GLN A 38 -23.55 19.49 -2.66
CA GLN A 38 -23.02 18.39 -1.88
C GLN A 38 -21.60 18.81 -1.46
N MET A 39 -21.40 19.06 -0.16
CA MET A 39 -20.07 18.89 0.41
C MET A 39 -19.80 17.41 0.27
N GLU A 40 -19.20 17.02 -0.86
CA GLU A 40 -18.26 15.91 -0.84
C GLU A 40 -17.26 16.29 0.25
N SER A 41 -17.47 15.75 1.45
CA SER A 41 -16.34 15.25 2.19
C SER A 41 -15.69 14.25 1.24
N THR A 42 -14.75 14.71 0.42
CA THR A 42 -13.71 13.84 -0.06
C THR A 42 -13.10 13.29 1.21
N SER A 43 -13.56 12.11 1.64
CA SER A 43 -12.65 11.16 2.22
C SER A 43 -11.55 11.05 1.18
N GLN A 44 -10.50 11.84 1.33
CA GLN A 44 -9.20 11.30 1.01
C GLN A 44 -9.14 10.05 1.87
N GLY A 45 -9.54 8.93 1.28
CA GLY A 45 -9.42 7.64 1.93
C GLY A 45 -7.97 7.61 2.35
N GLU A 46 -7.72 7.46 3.64
CA GLU A 46 -6.35 7.23 4.07
C GLU A 46 -5.84 6.09 3.20
N ASP A 47 -4.77 6.37 2.44
CA ASP A 47 -4.11 5.37 1.62
C ASP A 47 -3.46 4.40 2.61
N ASN A 48 -4.27 3.47 3.08
CA ASN A 48 -3.93 2.50 4.10
C ASN A 48 -3.15 1.37 3.46
N LEU A 49 -2.28 0.75 4.24
CA LEU A 49 -1.69 -0.53 3.88
C LEU A 49 -2.81 -1.56 3.67
N LYS A 50 -2.90 -2.10 2.46
CA LYS A 50 -3.82 -3.16 2.10
C LYS A 50 -3.06 -4.47 2.03
N VAL A 51 -3.56 -5.50 2.70
CA VAL A 51 -3.03 -6.86 2.62
C VAL A 51 -4.21 -7.79 2.33
N ILE A 52 -4.14 -8.52 1.23
CA ILE A 52 -5.22 -9.37 0.73
C ILE A 52 -4.69 -10.77 0.51
N PHE A 53 -5.30 -11.75 1.16
CA PHE A 53 -5.05 -13.16 0.93
C PHE A 53 -6.03 -13.64 -0.13
N PHE A 54 -5.52 -14.01 -1.30
CA PHE A 54 -6.36 -14.49 -2.38
C PHE A 54 -6.66 -15.97 -2.22
N ASP A 55 -7.94 -16.30 -2.33
CA ASP A 55 -8.37 -17.69 -2.55
C ASP A 55 -8.07 -18.08 -4.01
N VAL A 56 -6.93 -18.72 -4.20
CA VAL A 56 -6.42 -19.21 -5.50
C VAL A 56 -6.56 -20.73 -5.66
N GLY A 57 -7.29 -21.40 -4.75
CA GLY A 57 -7.35 -22.85 -4.72
C GLY A 57 -6.18 -23.44 -3.94
N GLN A 58 -5.17 -23.96 -4.64
CA GLN A 58 -4.01 -24.57 -4.00
C GLN A 58 -2.82 -23.59 -3.90
N GLY A 59 -2.12 -23.67 -2.77
CA GLY A 59 -0.95 -22.85 -2.43
C GLY A 59 -1.32 -21.47 -1.92
N ASP A 60 -0.38 -20.53 -2.01
CA ASP A 60 -0.53 -19.18 -1.48
C ASP A 60 -0.55 -18.11 -2.58
N ALA A 61 -1.27 -17.02 -2.33
CA ALA A 61 -1.17 -15.78 -3.09
C ALA A 61 -1.61 -14.61 -2.21
N ILE A 62 -0.70 -13.67 -1.96
CA ILE A 62 -0.94 -12.50 -1.10
C ILE A 62 -0.61 -11.24 -1.88
N PHE A 63 -1.59 -10.35 -2.02
CA PHE A 63 -1.39 -9.03 -2.61
C PHE A 63 -1.30 -7.97 -1.53
N ILE A 64 -0.27 -7.13 -1.63
CA ILE A 64 -0.04 -6.01 -0.74
C ILE A 64 -0.02 -4.73 -1.58
N GLU A 65 -0.81 -3.73 -1.19
CA GLU A 65 -0.72 -2.38 -1.73
C GLU A 65 -0.35 -1.43 -0.59
N THR A 66 0.73 -0.68 -0.76
CA THR A 66 1.21 0.27 0.25
C THR A 66 0.45 1.60 0.18
N PRO A 67 0.55 2.45 1.22
CA PRO A 67 0.13 3.84 1.15
C PRO A 67 0.61 4.61 -0.08
N GLU A 68 1.87 4.46 -0.52
CA GLU A 68 2.36 5.09 -1.75
C GLU A 68 1.97 4.33 -3.03
N LYS A 69 1.03 3.39 -2.96
CA LYS A 69 0.51 2.57 -4.07
C LYS A 69 1.51 1.63 -4.72
N LYS A 70 2.58 1.26 -3.99
CA LYS A 70 3.45 0.15 -4.42
C LYS A 70 2.72 -1.17 -4.26
N GLN A 71 2.88 -2.04 -5.24
CA GLN A 71 2.17 -3.31 -5.33
C GLN A 71 3.15 -4.47 -5.23
N ILE A 72 2.91 -5.32 -4.24
CA ILE A 72 3.71 -6.50 -3.98
C ILE A 72 2.81 -7.73 -4.08
N LEU A 73 3.27 -8.73 -4.82
CA LEU A 73 2.61 -10.03 -4.92
C LEU A 73 3.52 -11.11 -4.35
N ILE A 74 3.06 -11.80 -3.31
CA ILE A 74 3.75 -12.95 -2.72
C ILE A 74 3.05 -14.21 -3.18
N ASP A 75 3.76 -15.07 -3.91
CA ASP A 75 3.25 -16.27 -4.55
C ASP A 75 2.03 -16.03 -5.48
N GLY A 76 1.66 -17.04 -6.26
CA GLY A 76 0.63 -16.91 -7.30
C GLY A 76 -0.41 -18.04 -7.35
N GLY A 77 -0.31 -19.05 -6.48
CA GLY A 77 -1.15 -20.24 -6.58
C GLY A 77 -0.78 -21.18 -7.74
N ASP A 78 -1.61 -22.22 -7.90
CA ASP A 78 -1.46 -23.31 -8.87
C ASP A 78 -2.02 -23.04 -10.27
N SER A 79 -2.61 -21.86 -10.52
CA SER A 79 -3.41 -21.61 -11.71
C SER A 79 -3.51 -20.14 -12.09
N SER A 80 -4.18 -19.84 -13.21
CA SER A 80 -4.39 -18.47 -13.69
C SER A 80 -5.43 -17.68 -12.90
N LEU A 81 -6.05 -18.26 -11.85
CA LEU A 81 -7.06 -17.59 -11.02
C LEU A 81 -6.56 -16.29 -10.42
N ILE A 82 -5.25 -16.17 -10.17
CA ILE A 82 -4.61 -14.95 -9.67
C ILE A 82 -4.90 -13.73 -10.55
N LEU A 83 -5.02 -13.89 -11.87
CA LEU A 83 -5.30 -12.79 -12.79
C LEU A 83 -6.69 -12.17 -12.53
N ASP A 84 -7.68 -13.02 -12.28
CA ASP A 84 -9.04 -12.58 -11.95
C ASP A 84 -9.10 -11.91 -10.57
N LYS A 85 -8.19 -12.27 -9.66
CA LYS A 85 -8.08 -11.61 -8.36
C LYS A 85 -7.44 -10.25 -8.49
N LEU A 86 -6.31 -10.15 -9.21
CA LEU A 86 -5.60 -8.89 -9.45
C LEU A 86 -6.48 -7.87 -10.16
N THR A 87 -7.24 -8.27 -11.19
CA THR A 87 -8.14 -7.36 -11.93
C THR A 87 -9.30 -6.80 -11.08
N LYS A 88 -9.65 -7.46 -9.97
CA LYS A 88 -10.65 -6.96 -9.01
C LYS A 88 -10.06 -6.00 -7.98
N GLN A 89 -8.74 -5.99 -7.80
CA GLN A 89 -8.07 -5.18 -6.77
C GLN A 89 -7.32 -3.99 -7.34
N MET A 90 -6.76 -4.14 -8.54
CA MET A 90 -6.00 -3.11 -9.25
C MET A 90 -6.92 -2.30 -10.16
N LYS A 91 -6.48 -1.09 -10.53
CA LYS A 91 -7.17 -0.30 -11.56
C LYS A 91 -7.16 -1.04 -12.89
N PHE A 92 -8.18 -0.82 -13.72
CA PHE A 92 -8.37 -1.57 -14.95
C PHE A 92 -7.21 -1.42 -15.96
N ASP A 93 -6.55 -0.27 -15.96
CA ASP A 93 -5.41 0.12 -16.80
C ASP A 93 -4.05 -0.15 -16.13
N ASP A 94 -4.05 -0.40 -14.83
CA ASP A 94 -2.84 -0.69 -14.08
C ASP A 94 -2.36 -2.12 -14.36
N ARG A 95 -1.10 -2.21 -14.75
CA ARG A 95 -0.40 -3.44 -15.12
C ARG A 95 0.98 -3.52 -14.50
N LEU A 96 1.25 -2.74 -13.44
CA LEU A 96 2.53 -2.74 -12.75
C LEU A 96 2.42 -3.52 -11.44
N ILE A 97 3.34 -4.46 -11.23
CA ILE A 97 3.62 -5.04 -9.91
C ILE A 97 5.06 -4.67 -9.57
N ASP A 98 5.27 -3.88 -8.53
CA ASP A 98 6.61 -3.41 -8.17
C ASP A 98 7.52 -4.57 -7.76
N VAL A 99 6.99 -5.50 -6.95
CA VAL A 99 7.76 -6.64 -6.45
C VAL A 99 6.94 -7.93 -6.52
N ILE A 100 7.51 -8.97 -7.11
CA ILE A 100 7.05 -10.35 -6.90
C ILE A 100 7.97 -11.03 -5.90
N VAL A 101 7.40 -11.71 -4.91
CA VAL A 101 8.13 -12.56 -3.96
C VAL A 101 7.70 -14.00 -4.19
N LEU A 102 8.62 -14.87 -4.58
CA LEU A 102 8.39 -16.31 -4.64
C LEU A 102 8.99 -16.98 -3.40
N THR A 103 8.15 -17.57 -2.56
CA THR A 103 8.58 -18.19 -1.31
C THR A 103 9.39 -19.46 -1.56
N HIS A 104 8.92 -20.32 -2.48
CA HIS A 104 9.59 -21.55 -2.88
C HIS A 104 9.08 -22.05 -4.25
N PRO A 105 9.84 -22.91 -4.96
CA PRO A 105 9.64 -23.17 -6.39
C PRO A 105 8.56 -24.22 -6.73
N HIS A 106 7.74 -24.64 -5.77
CA HIS A 106 6.68 -25.62 -6.03
C HIS A 106 5.58 -25.06 -6.94
N ALA A 107 4.94 -25.95 -7.68
CA ALA A 107 3.98 -25.59 -8.73
C ALA A 107 2.78 -24.81 -8.20
N ASP A 108 2.30 -25.13 -7.00
CA ASP A 108 1.20 -24.46 -6.34
C ASP A 108 1.54 -23.05 -5.82
N HIS A 109 2.78 -22.59 -5.98
CA HIS A 109 3.16 -21.21 -5.66
C HIS A 109 3.58 -20.44 -6.93
N VAL A 110 4.23 -21.09 -7.90
CA VAL A 110 4.82 -20.43 -9.07
C VAL A 110 3.92 -20.38 -10.31
N THR A 111 2.94 -21.29 -10.44
CA THR A 111 2.15 -21.41 -11.69
C THR A 111 1.38 -20.14 -12.01
N GLY A 112 0.72 -19.53 -11.03
CA GLY A 112 0.05 -18.25 -11.24
C GLY A 112 1.01 -17.10 -11.55
N LEU A 113 2.22 -17.11 -10.99
CA LEU A 113 3.22 -16.08 -11.25
C LEU A 113 3.74 -16.10 -12.69
N VAL A 114 3.83 -17.28 -13.31
CA VAL A 114 4.12 -17.40 -14.76
C VAL A 114 3.08 -16.64 -15.58
N GLU A 115 1.80 -16.78 -15.23
CA GLU A 115 0.71 -16.09 -15.92
C GLU A 115 0.70 -14.58 -15.66
N VAL A 116 1.12 -14.16 -14.47
CA VAL A 116 1.34 -12.75 -14.11
C VAL A 116 2.47 -12.14 -14.94
N LEU A 117 3.64 -12.79 -15.00
CA LEU A 117 4.79 -12.31 -15.79
C LEU A 117 4.47 -12.13 -17.27
N LYS A 118 3.57 -12.96 -17.83
CA LYS A 118 3.11 -12.83 -19.22
C LYS A 118 2.28 -11.57 -19.46
N ARG A 119 1.57 -11.04 -18.45
CA ARG A 119 0.54 -9.99 -18.60
C ARG A 119 0.83 -8.66 -17.89
N TYR A 120 1.66 -8.69 -16.86
CA TYR A 120 2.02 -7.53 -16.05
C TYR A 120 3.48 -7.15 -16.27
N GLN A 121 3.77 -5.86 -16.14
CA GLN A 121 5.12 -5.36 -15.96
C GLN A 121 5.53 -5.58 -14.51
N VAL A 122 6.74 -6.11 -14.29
CA VAL A 122 7.24 -6.42 -12.96
C VAL A 122 8.55 -5.68 -12.73
N GLY A 123 8.62 -4.92 -11.64
CA GLY A 123 9.79 -4.11 -11.28
C GLY A 123 10.97 -4.95 -10.83
N GLU A 124 10.74 -5.88 -9.90
CA GLU A 124 11.74 -6.86 -9.47
C GLU A 124 11.13 -8.17 -8.94
N VAL A 125 11.94 -9.22 -8.91
CA VAL A 125 11.59 -10.52 -8.33
C VAL A 125 12.52 -10.86 -7.17
N TRP A 126 11.94 -11.26 -6.04
CA TRP A 126 12.64 -11.78 -4.89
C TRP A 126 12.41 -13.29 -4.78
N LEU A 127 13.48 -14.05 -4.64
CA LEU A 127 13.41 -15.50 -4.52
C LEU A 127 14.49 -16.02 -3.56
N THR A 128 14.33 -17.24 -3.07
CA THR A 128 15.28 -17.85 -2.11
C THR A 128 16.56 -18.37 -2.76
N GLY A 129 16.55 -18.55 -4.08
CA GLY A 129 17.67 -19.05 -4.89
C GLY A 129 17.75 -20.56 -5.01
N VAL A 130 16.89 -21.31 -4.31
CA VAL A 130 16.90 -22.77 -4.37
C VAL A 130 16.82 -23.29 -5.81
N ILE A 131 17.64 -24.29 -6.09
CA ILE A 131 17.63 -25.02 -7.35
C ILE A 131 16.45 -25.99 -7.35
N HIS A 132 15.60 -25.88 -8.37
CA HIS A 132 14.50 -26.79 -8.63
C HIS A 132 14.35 -26.98 -10.14
N THR A 133 13.87 -28.15 -10.58
CA THR A 133 13.93 -28.55 -12.00
C THR A 133 12.56 -28.80 -12.63
N SER A 134 11.46 -28.47 -11.95
CA SER A 134 10.13 -28.53 -12.58
C SER A 134 10.06 -27.62 -13.81
N SER A 135 9.34 -28.08 -14.82
CA SER A 135 9.12 -27.33 -16.07
C SER A 135 8.56 -25.94 -15.82
N ILE A 136 7.59 -25.82 -14.92
CA ILE A 136 6.93 -24.55 -14.61
C ILE A 136 7.86 -23.55 -13.91
N TYR A 137 8.74 -24.02 -13.02
CA TYR A 137 9.73 -23.15 -12.39
C TYR A 137 10.80 -22.69 -13.39
N LEU A 138 11.21 -23.57 -14.31
CA LEU A 138 12.11 -23.19 -15.40
C LEU A 138 11.47 -22.18 -16.37
N GLU A 139 10.16 -22.32 -16.64
CA GLU A 139 9.41 -21.32 -17.42
C GLU A 139 9.39 -19.96 -16.71
N PHE A 140 9.14 -19.94 -15.39
CA PHE A 140 9.21 -18.72 -14.59
C PHE A 140 10.57 -18.04 -14.68
N LEU A 141 11.67 -18.78 -14.49
CA LEU A 141 13.02 -18.24 -14.62
C LEU A 141 13.34 -17.75 -16.04
N ASN A 142 12.84 -18.45 -17.07
CA ASN A 142 13.00 -18.03 -18.46
C ASN A 142 12.30 -16.70 -18.74
N LEU A 143 11.07 -16.53 -18.26
CA LEU A 143 10.31 -15.27 -18.43
C LEU A 143 11.00 -14.09 -17.73
N ILE A 144 11.52 -14.30 -16.53
CA ILE A 144 12.33 -13.29 -15.81
C ILE A 144 13.53 -12.85 -16.65
N LYS A 145 14.27 -13.84 -17.19
CA LYS A 145 15.45 -13.59 -18.01
C LYS A 145 15.11 -12.90 -19.33
N GLU A 146 14.08 -13.36 -20.04
CA GLU A 146 13.62 -12.79 -21.31
C GLU A 146 13.21 -11.33 -21.15
N LYS A 147 12.46 -11.04 -20.09
CA LYS A 147 11.99 -9.68 -19.76
C LYS A 147 13.02 -8.82 -19.04
N GLN A 148 14.21 -9.37 -18.77
CA GLN A 148 15.30 -8.68 -18.07
C GLN A 148 14.89 -8.11 -16.71
N ILE A 149 14.05 -8.83 -15.97
CA ILE A 149 13.53 -8.37 -14.69
C ILE A 149 14.63 -8.50 -13.62
N PRO A 150 14.99 -7.42 -12.91
CA PRO A 150 15.90 -7.48 -11.77
C PRO A 150 15.50 -8.55 -10.76
N THR A 151 16.45 -9.37 -10.35
CA THR A 151 16.20 -10.49 -9.41
C THR A 151 17.14 -10.40 -8.21
N LYS A 152 16.60 -10.60 -7.01
CA LYS A 152 17.35 -10.63 -5.76
C LYS A 152 17.17 -11.98 -5.06
N ILE A 153 18.27 -12.51 -4.55
CA ILE A 153 18.25 -13.65 -3.63
C ILE A 153 18.04 -13.12 -2.22
N ILE A 154 16.93 -13.46 -1.58
CA ILE A 154 16.57 -12.94 -0.26
C ILE A 154 16.77 -14.01 0.82
N PHE A 155 17.53 -13.64 1.86
CA PHE A 155 17.76 -14.42 3.06
C PHE A 155 18.14 -13.47 4.22
N ALA A 156 17.73 -13.82 5.43
CA ALA A 156 18.06 -13.07 6.65
C ALA A 156 19.54 -13.20 7.00
N CYS A 157 20.10 -12.18 7.64
CA CYS A 157 21.49 -12.18 8.08
C CYS A 157 21.73 -13.14 9.24
N GLY A 158 20.70 -13.43 10.05
CA GLY A 158 20.87 -14.29 11.22
C GLY A 158 21.86 -13.68 12.23
N LYS A 159 22.67 -14.52 12.89
CA LYS A 159 23.65 -14.05 13.89
C LYS A 159 24.99 -13.66 13.28
N GLU A 160 25.35 -14.26 12.16
CA GLU A 160 26.62 -14.03 11.48
C GLU A 160 26.30 -13.13 10.29
N ASN A 161 26.81 -11.90 10.26
CA ASN A 161 26.47 -10.93 9.22
C ASN A 161 27.01 -11.37 7.84
N ILE A 162 26.27 -12.26 7.16
CA ILE A 162 26.65 -12.89 5.90
C ILE A 162 26.57 -11.87 4.76
N LYS A 163 27.60 -11.81 3.92
CA LYS A 163 27.60 -10.89 2.77
C LYS A 163 26.39 -11.13 1.85
N GLY A 164 25.63 -10.07 1.57
CA GLY A 164 24.46 -10.11 0.68
C GLY A 164 23.17 -10.58 1.33
N CYS A 165 23.14 -10.75 2.66
CA CYS A 165 21.91 -10.96 3.41
C CYS A 165 21.08 -9.67 3.52
N HIS A 166 19.80 -9.84 3.87
CA HIS A 166 18.84 -8.78 4.06
C HIS A 166 18.01 -9.07 5.32
N ASP A 167 18.17 -8.30 6.41
CA ASP A 167 17.26 -8.40 7.57
C ASP A 167 16.01 -7.54 7.38
N ILE A 168 16.18 -6.38 6.74
CA ILE A 168 15.14 -5.38 6.51
C ILE A 168 15.29 -4.83 5.11
N ILE A 169 14.18 -4.75 4.37
CA ILE A 169 14.09 -4.09 3.07
C ILE A 169 13.02 -3.01 3.19
N ALA A 170 13.41 -1.75 3.04
CA ALA A 170 12.46 -0.64 3.04
C ALA A 170 11.58 -0.69 1.78
N LEU A 171 10.26 -0.62 1.96
CA LEU A 171 9.31 -0.49 0.87
C LEU A 171 9.02 0.97 0.56
N GLU A 172 8.84 1.78 1.62
CA GLU A 172 8.57 3.21 1.56
C GLU A 172 8.83 3.84 2.94
N THR A 173 8.57 5.15 3.05
CA THR A 173 8.80 5.87 4.31
C THR A 173 7.92 5.31 5.43
N GLY A 174 8.54 4.66 6.41
CA GLY A 174 7.84 4.09 7.56
C GLY A 174 7.28 2.68 7.35
N LEU A 175 7.50 2.05 6.19
CA LEU A 175 7.07 0.67 5.90
C LEU A 175 8.23 -0.17 5.37
N GLN A 176 8.38 -1.37 5.93
CA GLN A 176 9.50 -2.25 5.63
C GLN A 176 9.09 -3.73 5.65
N PHE A 177 9.74 -4.53 4.82
CA PHE A 177 9.78 -5.98 4.96
C PHE A 177 10.87 -6.37 5.93
N LYS A 178 10.52 -7.15 6.94
CA LYS A 178 11.50 -7.85 7.77
C LYS A 178 11.63 -9.29 7.28
N ILE A 179 12.85 -9.70 6.93
CA ILE A 179 13.12 -11.07 6.50
C ILE A 179 13.43 -11.91 7.73
N LEU A 180 12.65 -12.96 7.94
CA LEU A 180 12.80 -13.84 9.10
C LEU A 180 13.50 -15.16 8.76
N TYR A 181 13.43 -15.58 7.50
CA TYR A 181 13.95 -16.83 6.97
C TYR A 181 14.08 -16.71 5.43
N PRO A 182 14.97 -17.46 4.76
CA PRO A 182 16.00 -18.37 5.29
C PRO A 182 17.12 -17.65 6.04
N LEU A 183 17.77 -18.31 6.99
CA LEU A 183 18.89 -17.75 7.76
C LEU A 183 20.24 -17.88 7.04
N GLU A 184 20.22 -18.34 5.79
CA GLU A 184 21.39 -18.61 4.96
C GLU A 184 21.00 -18.49 3.48
N ASN A 185 21.99 -18.35 2.60
CA ASN A 185 21.76 -18.34 1.16
C ASN A 185 21.47 -19.76 0.65
N LEU A 186 20.30 -19.97 0.02
CA LEU A 186 19.89 -21.27 -0.47
C LEU A 186 20.25 -21.53 -1.95
N SER A 187 21.01 -20.63 -2.60
CA SER A 187 21.32 -20.72 -4.04
C SER A 187 22.06 -21.98 -4.50
N GLN A 188 22.63 -22.74 -3.55
CA GLN A 188 23.32 -24.01 -3.83
C GLN A 188 22.54 -25.23 -3.35
N LYS A 189 21.36 -25.02 -2.73
CA LYS A 189 20.53 -26.11 -2.23
C LYS A 189 19.54 -26.54 -3.31
N ARG A 190 19.26 -27.85 -3.33
CA ARG A 190 18.22 -28.44 -4.18
C ARG A 190 16.96 -28.69 -3.36
N LEU A 191 15.81 -28.42 -3.98
CA LEU A 191 14.54 -29.02 -3.61
C LEU A 191 14.26 -30.04 -4.72
N ASP A 192 14.17 -31.30 -4.33
CA ASP A 192 13.88 -32.46 -5.17
C ASP A 192 12.69 -33.24 -4.60
#